data_AF-A0A796HY05-F1
#
_entry.id   AF-A0A796HY05-F1
#
_cell.length_a   1.000
_cell.length_b   1.000
_cell.length_c   1.000
_cell.angle_alpha   90.00
_cell.angle_beta   90.00
_cell.angle_gamma   90.00
#
_symmetry.space_group_name_H-M   'P 1'
#
loop_
_entity.id
_entity.type
_entity.pdbx_description
1 polymer ?
#
loop_
_entity_poly.entity_id
_entity_poly.type
_entity_poly.pdbx_seq_one_letter_code
_entity_poly.pdbx_strand_id
1 'polypeptide(L)'
;MNVQFFDHAHHKLKIRGLKSPVDVLTFTGHEQLSSPFRYDIEFTSTDKAIEPESVLMQDGAFSLSAPPVQGMPVQVPLRTLHGVITGFKHLS
;
A
#
# COMPACT_ATOMS: atom_id res chain seq x y z
N MET A 1 -9.13 -20.08 19.72
CA MET A 1 -7.87 -19.37 19.41
C MET A 1 -8.24 -18.20 18.51
N ASN A 2 -8.22 -16.97 19.02
CA ASN A 2 -8.39 -15.80 18.16
C ASN A 2 -7.09 -15.61 17.39
N VAL A 3 -7.07 -16.05 16.14
CA VAL A 3 -6.03 -15.60 15.20
C VAL A 3 -6.23 -14.10 15.08
N GLN A 4 -5.28 -13.29 15.59
CA GLN A 4 -5.26 -11.87 15.27
C GLN A 4 -5.00 -11.77 13.76
N PHE A 5 -6.07 -11.59 12.98
CA PHE A 5 -5.93 -11.08 11.63
C PHE A 5 -5.45 -9.64 11.78
N PHE A 6 -4.15 -9.42 11.55
CA PHE A 6 -3.61 -8.09 11.35
C PHE A 6 -4.12 -7.61 10.00
N ASP A 7 -5.30 -6.99 10.04
CA ASP A 7 -5.93 -6.43 8.85
C ASP A 7 -5.20 -5.14 8.48
N HIS A 8 -4.32 -5.23 7.49
CA HIS A 8 -3.61 -4.08 6.92
C HIS A 8 -4.48 -3.27 5.94
N ALA A 9 -5.74 -3.64 5.69
CA ALA A 9 -6.61 -2.98 4.72
C ALA A 9 -6.89 -1.49 5.04
N HIS A 10 -6.62 -1.07 6.28
CA HIS A 10 -6.72 0.33 6.67
C HIS A 10 -5.55 1.20 6.18
N HIS A 11 -4.41 0.60 5.85
CA HIS A 11 -3.35 1.27 5.11
C HIS A 11 -3.77 1.37 3.64
N LYS A 12 -3.44 2.48 2.98
CA LYS A 12 -3.88 2.75 1.62
C LYS A 12 -2.68 2.97 0.70
N LEU A 13 -2.67 2.25 -0.41
CA LEU A 13 -1.74 2.48 -1.51
C LEU A 13 -2.51 3.11 -2.67
N LYS A 14 -2.03 4.25 -3.16
CA LYS A 14 -2.49 4.86 -4.41
C LYS A 14 -1.33 4.88 -5.39
N ILE A 15 -1.59 4.41 -6.61
CA ILE A 15 -0.66 4.48 -7.73
C ILE A 15 -1.32 5.39 -8.77
N ARG A 16 -0.61 6.42 -9.21
CA ARG A 16 -1.14 7.40 -10.15
C ARG A 16 -1.59 6.73 -11.44
N GLY A 17 -2.83 6.99 -11.85
CA GLY A 17 -3.40 6.47 -13.10
C GLY A 17 -3.90 5.02 -13.04
N LEU A 18 -3.55 4.25 -12.01
CA LEU A 18 -4.02 2.88 -11.83
C LEU A 18 -5.50 2.89 -11.41
N LYS A 19 -6.34 2.23 -12.20
CA LYS A 19 -7.79 2.10 -11.95
C LYS A 19 -8.15 0.83 -11.20
N SER A 20 -7.29 -0.17 -11.28
CA SER A 20 -7.45 -1.46 -10.61
C SER A 20 -7.53 -1.24 -9.10
N PRO A 21 -8.46 -1.91 -8.39
CA PRO A 21 -8.57 -1.75 -6.95
C PRO A 21 -7.33 -2.34 -6.27
N VAL A 22 -6.84 -1.69 -5.23
CA VAL A 22 -5.65 -2.10 -4.48
C VAL A 22 -6.04 -2.20 -3.02
N ASP A 23 -5.90 -3.39 -2.45
CA ASP A 23 -6.10 -3.64 -1.02
C ASP A 23 -4.83 -4.20 -0.39
N VAL A 24 -4.25 -3.45 0.55
CA VAL A 24 -2.91 -3.75 1.12
C VAL A 24 -3.01 -4.99 2.00
N LEU A 25 -2.20 -6.00 1.68
CA LEU A 25 -2.14 -7.27 2.42
C LEU A 25 -1.06 -7.22 3.50
N THR A 26 0.16 -6.79 3.13
CA THR A 26 1.30 -6.65 4.02
C THR A 26 2.35 -5.72 3.41
N PHE A 27 3.28 -5.21 4.22
CA PHE A 27 4.38 -4.41 3.73
C PHE A 27 5.60 -4.49 4.65
N THR A 28 6.79 -4.25 4.10
CA THR A 28 8.03 -4.05 4.86
C THR A 28 8.67 -2.73 4.45
N GLY A 29 8.97 -1.89 5.43
CA GLY A 29 9.60 -0.58 5.23
C GLY A 29 11.04 -0.55 5.73
N HIS A 30 11.93 0.00 4.90
CA HIS A 30 13.32 0.28 5.23
C HIS A 30 13.58 1.79 5.10
N GLU A 31 13.85 2.45 6.22
CA GLU A 31 14.16 3.88 6.31
C GLU A 31 15.42 4.09 7.13
N GLN A 32 16.37 4.88 6.61
CA GLN A 32 17.60 5.24 7.30
C GLN A 32 18.11 6.60 6.81
N LEU A 33 18.78 7.36 7.68
CA LEU A 33 19.46 8.58 7.29
C LEU A 33 20.51 8.32 6.20
N SER A 34 20.61 9.24 5.25
CA SER A 34 21.55 9.17 4.11
C SER A 34 21.33 7.98 3.16
N SER A 35 20.15 7.35 3.19
CA SER A 35 19.71 6.35 2.21
C SER A 35 18.29 6.70 1.73
N PRO A 36 17.95 6.45 0.45
CA PRO A 36 16.55 6.48 0.05
C PRO A 36 15.76 5.43 0.85
N PHE A 37 14.51 5.75 1.16
CA PHE A 37 13.59 4.78 1.74
C PHE A 37 13.18 3.72 0.70
N ARG A 38 12.75 2.56 1.17
CA ARG A 38 12.14 1.52 0.34
C ARG A 38 11.00 0.87 1.08
N TYR A 39 9.88 0.67 0.38
CA TYR A 39 8.75 -0.11 0.87
C TYR A 39 8.42 -1.19 -0.13
N ASP A 40 8.50 -2.45 0.30
CA ASP A 40 7.97 -3.58 -0.43
C ASP A 40 6.53 -3.80 0.07
N ILE A 41 5.54 -3.62 -0.81
CA ILE A 41 4.11 -3.64 -0.47
C ILE A 41 3.44 -4.74 -1.28
N GLU A 42 2.86 -5.71 -0.59
CA GLU A 42 1.99 -6.72 -1.19
C GLU A 42 0.54 -6.26 -1.06
N PHE A 43 -0.21 -6.37 -2.15
CA PHE A 43 -1.61 -6.03 -2.19
C PHE A 43 -2.38 -7.06 -3.02
N THR A 44 -3.67 -7.13 -2.77
CA THR A 44 -4.62 -7.91 -3.56
C THR A 44 -5.44 -6.99 -4.46
N SER A 45 -5.87 -7.52 -5.59
CA SER A 45 -6.78 -6.86 -6.52
C SER A 45 -7.79 -7.86 -7.06
N THR A 46 -8.99 -7.38 -7.38
CA THR A 46 -9.93 -8.15 -8.19
C THR A 46 -9.54 -8.16 -9.67
N ASP A 47 -8.70 -7.22 -10.09
CA ASP A 47 -8.09 -7.21 -11.42
C ASP A 47 -6.88 -8.15 -11.44
N LYS A 48 -6.97 -9.21 -12.25
CA LYS A 48 -5.92 -10.23 -12.38
C LYS A 48 -4.92 -9.95 -13.49
N ALA A 49 -5.08 -8.84 -14.22
CA ALA A 49 -4.29 -8.51 -15.39
C ALA A 49 -3.76 -7.06 -15.30
N ILE A 50 -3.21 -6.70 -14.14
CA ILE A 50 -2.56 -5.40 -13.97
C ILE A 50 -1.27 -5.38 -14.79
N GLU A 51 -1.28 -4.60 -15.86
CA GLU A 51 -0.13 -4.47 -16.75
C GLU A 51 1.02 -3.73 -16.04
N PRO A 52 2.28 -4.22 -16.10
CA PRO A 52 3.42 -3.57 -15.45
C PRO A 52 3.60 -2.09 -15.82
N GLU A 53 3.29 -1.73 -17.07
CA GLU A 53 3.38 -0.38 -17.61
C GLU A 53 2.44 0.61 -16.90
N SER A 54 1.32 0.11 -16.38
CA SER A 54 0.34 0.91 -15.63
C SER A 54 0.79 1.23 -14.19
N VAL A 55 1.86 0.57 -13.73
CA VAL A 55 2.35 0.63 -12.35
C VAL A 55 3.76 1.21 -12.26
N LEU A 56 4.68 0.69 -13.07
CA LEU A 56 6.09 1.06 -13.04
C LEU A 56 6.28 2.53 -13.40
N MET A 57 7.20 3.18 -12.69
CA MET A 57 7.55 4.60 -12.86
C MET A 57 6.39 5.58 -12.59
N GLN A 58 5.25 5.09 -12.08
CA GLN A 58 4.16 5.96 -11.63
C GLN A 58 4.42 6.48 -10.23
N ASP A 59 3.90 7.67 -9.95
CA ASP A 59 3.89 8.22 -8.60
C ASP A 59 3.04 7.33 -7.68
N GLY A 60 3.60 6.96 -6.53
CA GLY A 60 2.96 6.18 -5.49
C GLY A 60 2.77 7.02 -4.22
N ALA A 61 1.63 6.83 -3.55
CA ALA A 61 1.37 7.36 -2.21
C ALA A 61 0.93 6.20 -1.30
N PHE A 62 1.74 5.89 -0.29
CA PHE A 62 1.43 4.88 0.71
C PHE A 62 1.12 5.54 2.05
N SER A 63 -0.12 5.42 2.50
CA SER A 63 -0.65 6.03 3.71
C SER A 63 -0.78 5.02 4.85
N LEU A 64 -0.08 5.30 5.94
CA LEU A 64 -0.20 4.58 7.20
C LEU A 64 -1.27 5.24 8.06
N SER A 65 -2.41 4.58 8.20
CA SER A 65 -3.52 5.02 9.04
C SER A 65 -3.50 4.31 10.40
N ALA A 66 -4.10 4.90 11.43
CA ALA A 66 -4.43 4.17 12.65
C ALA A 66 -5.52 3.13 12.35
N PRO A 67 -5.63 2.00 13.08
CA PRO A 67 -6.75 1.06 12.93
C PRO A 67 -8.13 1.73 13.12
N PRO A 68 -9.21 1.19 12.54
CA PRO A 68 -10.53 1.77 12.69
C PRO A 68 -10.97 1.75 14.16
N VAL A 69 -11.43 2.89 14.68
CA VAL A 69 -12.00 2.98 16.03
C VAL A 69 -13.52 3.07 15.93
N GLN A 70 -14.23 2.16 16.60
CA GLN A 70 -15.68 2.12 16.59
C GLN A 70 -16.28 3.47 17.04
N GLY A 71 -17.21 4.01 16.24
CA GLY A 71 -17.84 5.30 16.52
C GLY A 71 -17.08 6.54 16.02
N MET A 72 -15.87 6.38 15.45
CA MET A 72 -15.20 7.47 14.73
C MET A 72 -15.53 7.42 13.23
N PRO A 73 -16.01 8.53 12.63
CA PRO A 73 -16.53 8.53 11.27
C PRO A 73 -15.42 8.54 10.19
N VAL A 74 -14.19 8.93 10.53
CA VAL A 74 -13.13 9.11 9.54
C VAL A 74 -11.81 8.57 10.06
N GLN A 75 -11.22 7.66 9.29
CA GLN A 75 -9.88 7.16 9.50
C GLN A 75 -8.90 8.09 8.78
N VAL A 76 -8.15 8.87 9.56
CA VAL A 76 -7.19 9.86 9.03
C VAL A 76 -5.82 9.19 8.88
N PRO A 77 -5.11 9.40 7.75
CA PRO A 77 -3.75 8.91 7.61
C PRO A 77 -2.83 9.63 8.62
N LEU A 78 -2.06 8.86 9.38
CA LEU A 78 -1.06 9.38 10.33
C LEU A 78 0.20 9.84 9.61
N ARG A 79 0.59 9.13 8.55
CA ARG A 79 1.76 9.43 7.72
C ARG A 79 1.49 8.98 6.29
N THR A 80 1.98 9.75 5.31
CA THR A 80 1.98 9.33 3.90
C THR A 80 3.38 9.42 3.34
N LEU A 81 3.79 8.35 2.65
CA LEU A 81 5.05 8.23 1.93
C LEU A 81 4.77 8.46 0.45
N HIS A 82 5.37 9.49 -0.11
CA HIS A 82 5.29 9.82 -1.53
C HIS A 82 6.58 9.38 -2.21
N GLY A 83 6.46 8.60 -3.28
CA GLY A 83 7.59 8.07 -4.03
C GLY A 83 7.19 7.63 -5.43
N VAL A 84 8.03 6.80 -6.05
CA VAL A 84 7.80 6.24 -7.39
C VAL A 84 7.87 4.72 -7.30
N ILE A 85 7.03 4.01 -8.04
CA ILE A 85 7.07 2.55 -8.08
C ILE A 85 8.26 2.09 -8.93
N THR A 86 9.22 1.42 -8.29
CA THR A 86 10.48 1.00 -8.92
C THR A 86 10.51 -0.48 -9.31
N GLY A 87 9.55 -1.28 -8.86
CA GLY A 87 9.41 -2.69 -9.20
C GLY A 87 7.97 -3.15 -9.05
N PHE A 88 7.58 -4.14 -9.86
CA PHE A 88 6.25 -4.74 -9.83
C PHE A 88 6.35 -6.23 -10.12
N LYS A 89 5.61 -7.05 -9.36
CA LYS A 89 5.59 -8.50 -9.50
C LYS A 89 4.18 -9.02 -9.29
N HIS A 90 3.71 -9.85 -10.21
CA HIS A 90 2.48 -10.62 -10.05
C HIS A 90 2.79 -11.95 -9.36
N LEU A 91 2.09 -12.28 -8.26
CA LEU A 91 2.38 -13.44 -7.42
C LEU A 91 1.47 -14.65 -7.66
N SER A 92 0.26 -14.45 -8.20
CA SER A 92 -0.75 -15.50 -8.39
C SER A 92 -1.73 -15.20 -9.51
#